data_AF-A0A9P6DQE8-F1
#
_entry.id   AF-A0A9P6DQE8-F1
#
_cell.length_a   1.000
_cell.length_b   1.000
_cell.length_c   1.000
_cell.angle_alpha   90.00
_cell.angle_beta   90.00
_cell.angle_gamma   90.00
#
_symmetry.space_group_name_H-M   'P 1'
#
loop_
_entity.id
_entity.type
_entity.pdbx_description
1 polymer ?
#
loop_
_entity_poly.entity_id
_entity_poly.type
_entity_poly.pdbx_seq_one_letter_code
_entity_poly.pdbx_strand_id
1 'polypeptide(L)'
;SLSLYDISRAPGIAANMSHVATAGEVNGYILEKLGNALQGTKIIVIAAGIPQKPNIARVDLFNTNVPIVQDLAQAVGKDAPEAYILITSNPVNSTVLIVTEVLKKASKFNPAKVW
;
A
#
# COMPACT_ATOMS: atom_id res chain seq x y z
N SER A 1 15.80 -4.44 2.63
CA SER A 1 15.38 -4.55 1.22
C SER A 1 14.19 -3.63 0.96
N LEU A 2 13.95 -3.29 -0.31
CA LEU A 2 12.79 -2.57 -0.79
C LEU A 2 11.88 -3.57 -1.53
N SER A 3 10.64 -3.70 -1.10
CA SER A 3 9.63 -4.52 -1.76
C SER A 3 8.66 -3.63 -2.53
N LEU A 4 8.64 -3.75 -3.85
CA LEU A 4 7.69 -3.08 -4.72
C LEU A 4 6.53 -4.04 -4.99
N TYR A 5 5.31 -3.54 -4.86
CA TYR A 5 4.10 -4.29 -5.18
C TYR A 5 3.23 -3.49 -6.14
N ASP A 6 2.75 -4.15 -7.19
CA ASP A 6 1.80 -3.61 -8.16
C ASP A 6 1.03 -4.78 -8.80
N ILE A 7 -0.16 -4.52 -9.33
CA ILE A 7 -0.95 -5.56 -10.01
C ILE A 7 -0.22 -6.19 -11.22
N SER A 8 0.75 -5.48 -11.82
CA SER A 8 1.42 -5.97 -13.04
C SER A 8 2.89 -5.59 -13.20
N ARG A 9 3.30 -4.36 -12.85
CA ARG A 9 4.59 -3.81 -13.34
C ARG A 9 5.76 -3.93 -12.37
N ALA A 10 5.52 -4.34 -11.12
CA ALA A 10 6.52 -4.28 -10.06
C ALA A 10 7.84 -5.01 -10.37
N PRO A 11 7.89 -6.22 -10.99
CA PRO A 11 9.15 -6.89 -11.29
C PRO A 11 10.06 -6.09 -12.23
N GLY A 12 9.49 -5.49 -13.28
CA GLY A 12 10.27 -4.67 -14.22
C GLY A 12 10.78 -3.37 -13.59
N ILE A 13 9.98 -2.75 -12.73
CA ILE A 13 10.40 -1.55 -11.97
C ILE A 13 11.49 -1.92 -10.97
N ALA A 14 11.38 -3.04 -10.27
CA ALA A 14 12.38 -3.54 -9.34
C ALA A 14 13.73 -3.79 -10.04
N ALA A 15 13.71 -4.41 -11.23
CA ALA A 15 14.91 -4.63 -12.03
C ALA A 15 15.56 -3.32 -12.50
N ASN A 16 14.77 -2.29 -12.79
CA ASN A 16 15.32 -0.97 -13.10
C ASN A 16 15.94 -0.31 -11.85
N MET A 17 15.26 -0.39 -10.71
CA MET A 17 15.73 0.20 -9.46
C MET A 17 16.96 -0.52 -8.87
N SER A 18 17.13 -1.82 -9.12
CA SER A 18 18.30 -2.57 -8.66
C SER A 18 19.61 -2.15 -9.34
N HIS A 19 19.55 -1.40 -10.44
CA HIS A 19 20.73 -0.82 -11.08
C HIS A 19 21.25 0.43 -10.38
N VAL A 20 20.48 1.01 -9.44
CA VAL A 20 20.96 2.13 -8.63
C VAL A 20 21.99 1.61 -7.64
N ALA A 21 23.20 2.19 -7.65
CA ALA A 21 24.35 1.78 -6.83
C ALA A 21 24.14 2.08 -5.32
N THR A 22 23.18 1.39 -4.71
CA THR A 22 22.85 1.43 -3.29
C THR A 22 22.94 0.02 -2.72
N ALA A 23 23.21 -0.10 -1.42
CA ALA A 23 23.39 -1.39 -0.77
C ALA A 23 22.10 -2.21 -0.57
N GLY A 24 20.94 -1.68 -1.00
CA GLY A 24 19.64 -2.30 -0.73
C GLY A 24 19.18 -3.24 -1.84
N GLU A 25 18.79 -4.46 -1.49
CA GLU A 25 18.08 -5.37 -2.39
C GLU A 25 16.69 -4.81 -2.74
N VAL A 26 16.32 -4.86 -4.03
CA VAL A 26 15.00 -4.46 -4.52
C VAL A 26 14.27 -5.67 -5.09
N ASN A 27 13.06 -5.94 -4.60
CA ASN A 27 12.24 -7.07 -5.00
C ASN A 27 10.91 -6.57 -5.56
N GLY A 28 10.43 -7.16 -6.65
CA GLY A 28 9.14 -6.82 -7.27
C GLY A 28 8.13 -7.96 -7.15
N TYR A 29 6.92 -7.63 -6.67
CA TYR A 29 5.84 -8.58 -6.41
C TYR A 29 4.58 -8.18 -7.15
N ILE A 30 3.93 -9.16 -7.77
CA ILE A 30 2.62 -8.99 -8.43
C ILE A 30 1.48 -9.38 -7.50
N LEU A 31 0.23 -9.16 -7.94
CA LEU A 31 -1.01 -9.37 -7.18
C LEU A 31 -1.01 -10.65 -6.30
N GLU A 32 -0.68 -11.80 -6.89
CA GLU A 32 -0.69 -13.11 -6.22
C GLU A 32 0.36 -13.26 -5.11
N LYS A 33 1.35 -12.35 -5.07
CA LYS A 33 2.50 -12.38 -4.16
C LYS A 33 2.49 -11.22 -3.15
N LEU A 34 1.35 -10.57 -2.91
CA LEU A 34 1.23 -9.49 -1.92
C LEU A 34 1.73 -9.92 -0.53
N GLY A 35 1.38 -11.11 -0.07
CA GLY A 35 1.85 -11.62 1.23
C GLY A 35 3.38 -11.67 1.33
N ASN A 36 4.07 -12.06 0.26
CA ASN A 36 5.54 -12.07 0.21
C ASN A 36 6.13 -10.66 0.28
N ALA A 37 5.45 -9.66 -0.30
CA ALA A 37 5.87 -8.26 -0.22
C ALA A 37 5.72 -7.68 1.20
N LEU A 38 4.79 -8.22 1.99
CA LEU A 38 4.47 -7.75 3.34
C LEU A 38 5.30 -8.43 4.44
N GLN A 39 5.79 -9.65 4.21
CA GLN A 39 6.55 -10.43 5.19
C GLN A 39 7.77 -9.67 5.73
N GLY A 40 7.79 -9.45 7.05
CA GLY A 40 8.90 -8.78 7.74
C GLY A 40 8.97 -7.27 7.53
N THR A 41 8.06 -6.69 6.73
CA THR A 41 8.05 -5.27 6.40
C THR A 41 7.79 -4.42 7.65
N LYS A 42 8.58 -3.36 7.81
CA LYS A 42 8.49 -2.43 8.96
C LYS A 42 7.78 -1.12 8.62
N ILE A 43 7.85 -0.72 7.36
CA ILE A 43 7.26 0.51 6.84
C ILE A 43 6.58 0.17 5.51
N ILE A 44 5.32 0.54 5.38
CA ILE A 44 4.47 0.29 4.21
C ILE A 44 3.98 1.64 3.70
N VAL A 45 4.20 1.92 2.42
CA VAL A 45 3.70 3.12 1.76
C VAL A 45 2.60 2.73 0.78
N ILE A 46 1.37 3.15 1.05
CA ILE A 46 0.20 2.89 0.20
C ILE A 46 0.00 4.08 -0.72
N ALA A 47 0.56 3.97 -1.93
CA ALA A 47 0.38 4.92 -3.04
C ALA A 47 -0.52 4.36 -4.15
N ALA A 48 -1.22 3.26 -3.88
CA ALA A 48 -2.05 2.57 -4.86
C ALA A 48 -3.35 3.33 -5.13
N GLY A 49 -3.70 3.45 -6.41
CA GLY A 49 -4.93 4.11 -6.83
C GLY A 49 -4.73 4.93 -8.10
N ILE A 50 -5.82 5.52 -8.57
CA ILE A 50 -5.78 6.44 -9.70
C ILE A 50 -5.41 7.85 -9.21
N PRO A 51 -4.52 8.55 -9.94
CA PRO A 51 -4.14 9.92 -9.61
C PRO A 51 -5.31 10.86 -9.85
N GLN A 52 -5.41 11.91 -9.03
CA GLN A 52 -6.36 12.99 -9.26
C GLN A 52 -6.03 13.70 -10.58
N LYS A 53 -7.00 13.79 -11.48
CA LYS A 53 -6.91 14.58 -12.72
C LYS A 53 -8.04 15.61 -12.76
N PRO A 54 -7.83 16.80 -13.38
CA PRO A 54 -8.85 17.86 -13.41
C PRO A 54 -10.21 17.45 -13.97
N ASN A 55 -10.25 16.41 -14.79
CA ASN A 55 -11.44 15.92 -15.50
C ASN A 55 -12.12 14.71 -14.82
N ILE A 56 -11.62 14.22 -13.69
CA ILE A 56 -12.22 13.10 -12.96
C ILE A 56 -12.99 13.68 -11.77
N ALA A 57 -14.25 13.27 -11.61
CA ALA A 57 -15.02 13.71 -10.45
C ALA A 57 -14.44 13.13 -9.17
N ARG A 58 -14.48 13.91 -8.08
CA ARG A 58 -13.98 13.47 -6.77
C ARG A 58 -14.63 12.17 -6.29
N VAL A 59 -15.91 11.94 -6.64
CA VAL A 59 -16.64 10.72 -6.30
C VAL A 59 -16.09 9.49 -7.02
N ASP A 60 -15.61 9.63 -8.26
CA ASP A 60 -15.04 8.51 -9.02
C ASP A 60 -13.68 8.11 -8.46
N LEU A 61 -12.87 9.08 -8.03
CA LEU A 61 -11.61 8.83 -7.30
C LEU A 61 -11.88 8.05 -6.01
N PHE A 62 -12.89 8.45 -5.25
CA PHE A 62 -13.29 7.77 -4.03
C PHE A 62 -13.74 6.33 -4.33
N ASN A 63 -14.65 6.14 -5.28
CA ASN A 63 -15.20 4.84 -5.64
C ASN A 63 -14.14 3.88 -6.17
N THR A 64 -13.08 4.40 -6.80
CA THR A 64 -11.97 3.58 -7.31
C THR A 64 -10.94 3.27 -6.22
N ASN A 65 -10.51 4.26 -5.45
CA ASN A 65 -9.39 4.09 -4.52
C ASN A 65 -9.79 3.44 -3.20
N VAL A 66 -11.03 3.59 -2.74
CA VAL A 66 -11.49 3.02 -1.47
C VAL A 66 -11.40 1.48 -1.44
N PRO A 67 -11.93 0.75 -2.45
CA PRO A 67 -11.79 -0.71 -2.48
C PRO A 67 -10.31 -1.16 -2.51
N ILE A 68 -9.47 -0.48 -3.30
CA ILE A 68 -8.04 -0.78 -3.42
C ILE A 68 -7.35 -0.64 -2.05
N VAL A 69 -7.56 0.49 -1.37
CA VAL A 69 -6.95 0.74 -0.05
C VAL A 69 -7.50 -0.22 1.00
N GLN A 70 -8.79 -0.55 0.93
CA GLN A 70 -9.42 -1.52 1.84
C GLN A 70 -8.79 -2.91 1.72
N ASP A 71 -8.60 -3.41 0.50
CA ASP A 71 -8.00 -4.72 0.25
C ASP A 71 -6.54 -4.77 0.71
N LEU A 72 -5.78 -3.71 0.44
CA LEU A 72 -4.40 -3.59 0.94
C LEU A 72 -4.37 -3.54 2.47
N ALA A 73 -5.26 -2.78 3.11
CA ALA A 73 -5.34 -2.72 4.57
C ALA A 73 -5.65 -4.07 5.22
N GLN A 74 -6.50 -4.89 4.58
CA GLN A 74 -6.80 -6.25 5.04
C GLN A 74 -5.56 -7.14 4.98
N ALA A 75 -4.83 -7.09 3.86
CA ALA A 75 -3.57 -7.83 3.71
C ALA A 75 -2.53 -7.39 4.73
N VAL A 76 -2.39 -6.08 4.97
CA VAL A 76 -1.48 -5.55 6.00
C VAL A 76 -1.86 -6.03 7.39
N GLY A 77 -3.14 -5.95 7.77
CA GLY A 77 -3.60 -6.44 9.08
C GLY A 77 -3.34 -7.95 9.29
N LYS A 78 -3.34 -8.73 8.21
CA LYS A 78 -3.06 -10.17 8.25
C LYS A 78 -1.56 -10.47 8.30
N ASP A 79 -0.78 -9.89 7.41
CA ASP A 79 0.59 -10.34 7.10
C ASP A 79 1.67 -9.42 7.71
N ALA A 80 1.33 -8.16 8.04
CA ALA A 80 2.27 -7.18 8.60
C ALA A 80 1.62 -6.19 9.60
N PRO A 81 0.90 -6.66 10.64
CA PRO A 81 0.15 -5.78 11.55
C PRO A 81 1.02 -4.84 12.38
N GLU A 82 2.31 -5.14 12.52
CA GLU A 82 3.25 -4.35 13.30
C GLU A 82 3.95 -3.24 12.50
N ALA A 83 3.72 -3.16 11.19
CA ALA A 83 4.34 -2.16 10.33
C ALA A 83 3.76 -0.75 10.57
N TYR A 84 4.58 0.27 10.33
CA TYR A 84 4.11 1.64 10.13
C TYR A 84 3.49 1.73 8.73
N ILE A 85 2.30 2.32 8.63
CA ILE A 85 1.53 2.43 7.40
C ILE A 85 1.41 3.91 7.07
N LEU A 86 1.95 4.31 5.92
CA LEU A 86 1.89 5.66 5.37
C LEU A 86 0.96 5.67 4.17
N ILE A 87 -0.10 6.47 4.24
CA ILE A 87 -1.19 6.47 3.26
C ILE A 87 -1.08 7.74 2.43
N THR A 88 -0.72 7.58 1.16
CA THR A 88 -0.66 8.69 0.19
C THR A 88 -1.77 8.62 -0.85
N SER A 89 -2.59 7.57 -0.78
CA SER A 89 -3.69 7.31 -1.70
C SER A 89 -4.82 8.31 -1.48
N ASN A 90 -5.19 9.04 -2.53
CA ASN A 90 -6.24 10.04 -2.45
C ASN A 90 -7.65 9.40 -2.47
N PRO A 91 -8.66 10.03 -1.85
CA PRO A 91 -8.54 11.18 -0.96
C PRO A 91 -8.07 10.76 0.45
N VAL A 92 -6.96 11.34 0.92
CA VAL A 92 -6.30 10.95 2.19
C VAL A 92 -7.25 10.97 3.39
N ASN A 93 -8.09 12.01 3.50
CA ASN A 93 -9.06 12.14 4.59
C ASN A 93 -10.05 10.95 4.68
N SER A 94 -10.29 10.24 3.58
CA SER A 94 -11.13 9.05 3.55
C SER A 94 -10.33 7.77 3.68
N THR A 95 -9.21 7.66 2.96
CA THR A 95 -8.41 6.43 2.91
C THR A 95 -7.77 6.12 4.28
N VAL A 96 -7.35 7.14 5.04
CA VAL A 96 -6.87 6.97 6.43
C VAL A 96 -7.94 6.36 7.33
N LEU A 97 -9.20 6.81 7.20
CA LEU A 97 -10.33 6.26 7.97
C LEU A 97 -10.61 4.82 7.57
N ILE A 98 -10.57 4.50 6.27
CA ILE A 98 -10.78 3.13 5.78
C ILE A 98 -9.72 2.17 6.35
N VAL A 99 -8.43 2.52 6.27
CA VAL A 99 -7.35 1.71 6.85
C VAL A 99 -7.56 1.51 8.35
N THR A 100 -7.87 2.60 9.06
CA THR A 100 -8.14 2.57 10.50
C THR A 100 -9.27 1.60 10.86
N GLU A 101 -10.42 1.70 10.18
CA GLU A 101 -11.58 0.85 10.45
C GLU A 101 -11.34 -0.62 10.09
N VAL A 102 -10.62 -0.91 9.00
CA VAL A 102 -10.22 -2.27 8.65
C VAL A 102 -9.33 -2.88 9.74
N LEU A 103 -8.32 -2.14 10.20
CA LEU A 103 -7.41 -2.62 11.25
C LEU A 103 -8.11 -2.77 12.61
N LYS A 104 -9.07 -1.90 12.94
CA LYS A 104 -9.89 -2.04 14.15
C LYS A 104 -10.71 -3.33 14.11
N LYS A 105 -11.37 -3.60 12.99
CA LYS A 105 -12.15 -4.84 12.79
C LYS A 105 -11.29 -6.10 12.91
N ALA A 106 -10.02 -6.03 12.51
CA ALA A 106 -9.06 -7.12 12.69
C ALA A 106 -8.42 -7.18 14.09
N SER A 107 -8.75 -6.25 14.99
CA SER A 107 -8.09 -6.09 16.30
C SER A 107 -6.56 -5.87 16.19
N LYS A 108 -6.11 -5.19 15.13
CA LYS A 108 -4.70 -4.89 14.84
C LYS A 108 -4.39 -3.38 14.79
N PHE A 109 -5.38 -2.53 15.07
CA PHE A 109 -5.19 -1.09 14.99
C PHE A 109 -4.28 -0.57 16.12
N ASN A 110 -3.23 0.16 15.72
CA ASN A 110 -2.40 0.96 16.61
C ASN A 110 -2.35 2.40 16.08
N PRO A 111 -2.91 3.39 16.80
CA PRO A 111 -2.98 4.77 16.32
C PRO A 111 -1.60 5.41 16.12
N ALA A 112 -0.54 4.93 16.76
CA ALA A 112 0.82 5.43 16.56
C ALA A 112 1.47 4.93 15.26
N LYS A 113 0.83 3.99 14.55
CA LYS A 113 1.38 3.32 13.36
C LYS A 113 0.66 3.64 12.05
N VAL A 114 -0.41 4.44 12.08
CA VAL A 114 -1.17 4.82 10.87
C VAL A 114 -1.01 6.32 10.62
N TRP A 115 -0.45 6.68 9.46
CA TRP A 115 -0.07 8.04 9.09
C TRP A 115 -0.56 8.42 7.69
#